data_AF-A0A212RPD5-F1
#
_entry.id   AF-A0A212RPD5-F1
#
_cell.length_a   1.000
_cell.length_b   1.000
_cell.length_c   1.000
_cell.angle_alpha   90.00
_cell.angle_beta   90.00
_cell.angle_gamma   90.00
#
_symmetry.space_group_name_H-M   'P 1'
#
loop_
_entity.id
_entity.type
_entity.pdbx_description
1 polymer ?
#
loop_
_entity_poly.entity_id
_entity_poly.type
_entity_poly.pdbx_seq_one_letter_code
_entity_poly.pdbx_strand_id
1 'polypeptide(L)' 'MVPMTILVDDKPKCVVRPNDLKHLQRFLRTGKPWLLADAPEGKLAHREADEAERAVWENARGLHGIAGGEDEDFFGTPLA' A
#
# COMPACT_ATOMS: atom_id res chain seq x y z
N MET A 1 -0.73 -4.39 11.26
CA MET A 1 0.46 -3.50 11.32
C MET A 1 0.05 -2.03 11.17
N VAL A 2 0.99 -1.08 11.19
CA VAL A 2 0.75 0.31 10.76
C VAL A 2 0.73 0.38 9.22
N PRO A 3 0.14 1.44 8.61
CA PRO A 3 0.24 1.66 7.17
C PRO A 3 1.70 1.77 6.71
N MET A 4 2.00 1.08 5.60
CA MET A 4 3.30 0.95 4.98
C MET A 4 3.24 1.50 3.56
N THR A 5 4.20 2.32 3.19
CA THR A 5 4.37 2.81 1.82
C THR A 5 5.28 1.88 1.06
N ILE A 6 4.83 1.44 -0.11
CA ILE A 6 5.65 0.69 -1.06
C ILE A 6 6.28 1.67 -2.04
N LEU A 7 7.59 1.52 -2.25
CA LEU A 7 8.36 2.35 -3.16
C LEU A 7 8.85 1.54 -4.35
N VAL A 8 8.90 2.21 -5.49
CA VAL A 8 9.56 1.75 -6.72
C VAL A 8 10.63 2.79 -7.04
N ASP A 9 11.89 2.38 -7.01
CA ASP A 9 13.03 3.30 -7.21
C ASP A 9 12.94 4.55 -6.31
N ASP A 10 12.69 4.29 -5.02
CA ASP A 10 12.53 5.28 -3.95
C ASP A 10 11.34 6.26 -4.12
N LYS A 11 10.48 6.04 -5.12
CA LYS A 11 9.23 6.80 -5.30
C LYS A 11 8.04 6.06 -4.72
N PRO A 12 7.20 6.70 -3.87
CA PRO A 12 5.97 6.10 -3.36
C PRO A 12 5.04 5.66 -4.50
N LYS A 13 4.55 4.41 -4.46
CA LYS A 13 3.61 3.84 -5.45
C LYS A 13 2.24 3.56 -4.84
N CYS A 14 2.22 3.06 -3.62
CA CYS A 14 0.98 2.82 -2.87
C CYS A 14 1.22 2.78 -1.37
N VAL A 15 0.16 2.98 -0.61
CA VAL A 15 0.14 2.80 0.84
C VAL A 15 -0.81 1.66 1.19
N VAL A 16 -0.32 0.70 1.98
CA VAL A 16 -1.02 -0.54 2.32
C VAL A 16 -0.93 -0.82 3.82
N ARG A 17 -1.93 -1.47 4.40
CA ARG A 17 -1.90 -1.91 5.79
C ARG A 17 -2.01 -3.43 5.87
N PRO A 18 -0.88 -4.16 5.77
CA PRO A 18 -0.88 -5.61 5.92
C PRO A 18 -1.19 -6.02 7.37
N ASN A 19 -1.83 -7.18 7.50
CA ASN A 19 -2.13 -7.78 8.82
C ASN A 19 -0.83 -8.13 9.55
N ASP A 20 0.11 -8.74 8.83
CA ASP A 20 1.43 -9.14 9.32
C ASP A 20 2.52 -9.04 8.23
N LEU A 21 3.77 -9.35 8.60
CA LEU A 21 4.89 -9.37 7.67
C LEU A 21 4.72 -10.41 6.55
N LYS A 22 4.05 -11.54 6.79
CA LYS A 22 3.84 -12.57 5.75
C LYS A 22 2.88 -12.07 4.68
N HIS A 23 1.84 -11.34 5.08
CA HIS A 23 0.90 -10.68 4.19
C HIS A 23 1.62 -9.63 3.34
N LEU A 24 2.47 -8.80 3.96
CA LEU A 24 3.30 -7.83 3.22
C LEU A 24 4.20 -8.51 2.18
N GLN A 25 4.94 -9.55 2.58
CA GLN A 25 5.83 -10.28 1.67
C GLN A 25 5.06 -10.98 0.54
N ARG A 26 3.87 -11.51 0.82
CA ARG A 26 2.98 -12.06 -0.20
C ARG A 26 2.59 -10.98 -1.21
N PHE A 27 2.16 -9.81 -0.74
CA PHE A 27 1.78 -8.70 -1.61
C PHE A 27 2.94 -8.23 -2.49
N LEU A 28 4.14 -8.04 -1.94
CA LEU A 28 5.33 -7.65 -2.72
C LEU A 28 5.68 -8.67 -3.81
N ARG A 29 5.48 -9.96 -3.53
CA ARG A 29 5.72 -11.03 -4.51
C ARG A 29 4.64 -11.10 -5.58
N THR A 30 3.36 -11.12 -5.21
CA THR A 30 2.24 -11.33 -6.14
C THR A 30 1.84 -10.05 -6.88
N GLY A 31 2.01 -8.90 -6.25
CA GLY A 31 1.74 -7.57 -6.80
C GLY A 31 2.88 -7.01 -7.65
N LYS A 32 4.03 -7.71 -7.73
CA LYS A 32 5.21 -7.26 -8.50
C LYS A 32 4.89 -6.81 -9.94
N PRO A 33 4.06 -7.54 -10.74
CA PRO A 33 3.73 -7.10 -12.09
C PRO A 33 2.99 -5.76 -12.15
N TRP A 34 2.16 -5.45 -11.14
CA TRP A 34 1.46 -4.17 -11.04
C TRP A 34 2.38 -3.06 -10.53
N LEU A 35 3.20 -3.35 -9.52
CA LEU A 35 4.14 -2.38 -8.93
C LEU A 35 5.18 -1.91 -9.94
N LEU A 36 5.68 -2.82 -10.79
CA LEU A 36 6.77 -2.57 -11.74
C LEU A 36 6.27 -2.35 -13.19
N ALA A 37 4.97 -2.12 -13.39
CA ALA A 37 4.37 -2.00 -14.73
C ALA A 37 5.08 -0.93 -15.59
N ASP A 38 5.42 0.22 -14.98
CA ASP A 38 6.08 1.35 -15.64
C ASP A 38 7.61 1.34 -15.47
N ALA A 39 8.14 0.42 -14.65
CA ALA A 39 9.56 0.30 -14.33
C ALA A 39 9.93 -1.18 -14.15
N PRO A 40 10.04 -1.97 -15.24
CA PRO A 40 10.22 -3.42 -15.15
C PRO A 40 11.47 -3.88 -14.39
N GLU A 41 12.53 -3.06 -14.43
CA GLU A 41 13.80 -3.28 -13.73
C GLU A 41 13.87 -2.54 -12.38
N GLY A 42 12.79 -1.86 -11.99
CA GLY A 42 12.73 -1.04 -10.79
C GLY A 42 12.90 -1.86 -9.51
N LYS A 43 13.47 -1.21 -8.49
CA LYS A 43 13.69 -1.82 -7.18
C LYS A 43 12.52 -1.55 -6.25
N LEU A 44 11.97 -2.63 -5.68
CA LEU A 44 10.96 -2.53 -4.63
C LEU A 44 11.60 -2.31 -3.26
N ALA A 45 11.03 -1.36 -2.52
CA ALA A 45 11.30 -1.14 -1.11
C ALA A 45 10.00 -0.85 -0.36
N HIS A 46 10.05 -0.82 0.97
CA HIS A 46 8.92 -0.38 1.80
C HIS A 46 9.41 0.35 3.05
N ARG A 47 8.60 1.28 3.54
CA ARG A 47 8.79 1.98 4.83
C ARG A 47 7.45 2.24 5.50
N GLU A 48 7.45 2.68 6.74
CA GLU A 48 6.23 3.22 7.36
C GLU A 48 5.74 4.43 6.55
N ALA A 49 4.41 4.56 6.44
CA ALA A 49 3.80 5.69 5.78
C ALA A 49 4.03 6.98 6.57
N ASP A 50 4.45 8.02 5.87
CA ASP A 50 4.53 9.36 6.44
C ASP A 50 3.13 9.93 6.71
N GLU A 51 3.05 11.15 7.24
CA GLU A 51 1.79 11.79 7.60
C GLU A 51 0.88 12.01 6.38
N ALA A 52 1.43 12.42 5.24
CA ALA A 52 0.65 12.69 4.04
C ALA A 52 0.11 11.40 3.41
N GLU A 53 0.96 10.38 3.30
CA GLU A 53 0.60 9.06 2.78
C GLU A 53 -0.44 8.37 3.67
N ARG A 54 -0.29 8.52 5.00
CA ARG A 54 -1.24 8.00 5.98
C ARG A 54 -2.59 8.70 5.87
N ALA A 55 -2.61 10.02 5.67
CA ALA A 55 -3.85 10.76 5.46
C ALA A 55 -4.61 10.29 4.20
N VAL A 56 -3.89 9.99 3.11
CA VAL A 56 -4.50 9.40 1.90
C VAL A 56 -5.11 8.03 2.20
N TRP A 57 -4.39 7.18 2.93
CA TRP A 57 -4.90 5.86 3.33
C TRP A 57 -6.15 5.95 4.21
N GLU A 58 -6.14 6.80 5.24
CA GLU A 58 -7.28 6.96 6.15
C GLU A 58 -8.51 7.52 5.42
N ASN A 59 -8.33 8.46 4.48
CA ASN A 59 -9.43 8.98 3.67
C ASN A 59 -10.04 7.87 2.78
N ALA A 60 -9.20 7.10 2.09
CA ALA A 60 -9.65 5.98 1.27
C ALA A 60 -10.36 4.89 2.11
N ARG A 61 -9.85 4.59 3.31
CA ARG A 61 -10.52 3.70 4.27
C ARG A 61 -11.87 4.25 4.73
N GLY A 62 -11.95 5.54 5.03
CA GLY A 62 -13.20 6.18 5.41
C GLY A 62 -14.27 6.01 4.31
N LEU A 63 -13.88 6.18 3.05
CA LEU A 63 -14.77 5.92 1.91
C LEU A 63 -15.22 4.45 1.83
N HIS A 64 -14.32 3.50 2.07
CA HIS A 64 -14.65 2.07 2.14
C HIS A 64 -15.67 1.78 3.25
N GLY A 65 -15.49 2.37 4.43
CA GLY A 65 -16.42 2.24 5.55
C GLY A 65 -17.81 2.82 5.26
N ILE A 66 -17.90 3.95 4.54
CA ILE A 66 -19.19 4.53 4.10
C ILE A 66 -19.95 3.57 3.18
N ALA A 67 -19.23 2.78 2.37
CA ALA A 67 -19.82 1.75 1.53
C ALA A 67 -20.19 0.46 2.30
N GLY A 68 -19.97 0.42 3.62
CA GLY A 68 -20.28 -0.71 4.49
C GLY A 68 -19.16 -1.76 4.62
N GLY A 69 -17.95 -1.44 4.16
CA GLY A 69 -16.79 -2.33 4.31
C GLY A 69 -16.17 -2.28 5.71
N GLU A 70 -15.56 -3.39 6.13
CA GLU A 70 -14.91 -3.50 7.44
C GLU A 70 -13.46 -2.98 7.41
N ASP A 71 -12.99 -2.49 8.56
CA ASP A 71 -11.64 -1.95 8.70
C ASP A 71 -10.53 -2.96 8.36
N GLU A 72 -10.78 -4.24 8.64
CA GLU A 72 -9.83 -5.33 8.39
C GLU A 72 -9.78 -5.73 6.91
N ASP A 73 -10.82 -5.40 6.14
CA ASP A 73 -10.94 -5.72 4.72
C ASP A 73 -10.27 -4.68 3.82
N PHE A 74 -10.03 -3.46 4.32
CA PHE A 74 -9.37 -2.41 3.55
C PHE A 74 -7.85 -2.58 3.53
N PHE A 75 -7.33 -3.10 2.42
CA PHE A 75 -5.89 -3.36 2.28
C PHE A 75 -5.05 -2.10 2.00
N GLY A 76 -5.47 -1.20 1.11
CA GLY A 76 -4.65 -0.07 0.72
C GLY A 76 -5.14 0.70 -0.50
N THR A 77 -4.38 1.73 -0.87
CA THR A 77 -4.70 2.63 -1.98
C THR A 77 -3.44 3.04 -2.75
N PRO A 78 -3.49 3.22 -4.08
CA PRO A 78 -2.40 3.80 -4.85
C PRO A 78 -2.07 5.23 -4.39
N LEU A 79 -0.80 5.62 -4.56
CA LEU A 79 -0.32 6.99 -4.45
C LEU A 79 -0.06 7.50 -5.87
N ALA A 80 -0.50 8.72 -6.16
CA ALA A 80 -0.39 9.35 -7.48
C ALA A 80 1.06 9.67 -7.85
#